data_AF-A0A0K2RR24-F1
#
_entry.id   AF-A0A0K2RR24-F1
#
_cell.length_a   1.000
_cell.length_b   1.000
_cell.length_c   1.000
_cell.angle_alpha   90.00
_cell.angle_beta   90.00
_cell.angle_gamma   90.00
#
_symmetry.space_group_name_H-M   'P 1'
#
loop_
_entity.id
_entity.type
_entity.pdbx_description
1 polymer ?
#
loop_
_entity_poly.entity_id
_entity_poly.type
_entity_poly.pdbx_seq_one_letter_code
_entity_poly.pdbx_strand_id
1 'polypeptide(L)' 'MLCDLEGLSYDEVAEALGVKLGTVRSRIHRGRTMLREKLAHRDPRPVQARKPRLKMPRIAGLL' A
#
# COMPACT_ATOMS: atom_id res chain seq x y z
N MET A 1 9.69 -6.81 -4.57
CA MET A 1 9.98 -7.07 -5.99
C MET A 1 10.60 -8.44 -6.18
N LEU A 2 11.75 -8.78 -5.57
CA LEU A 2 12.16 -10.20 -5.52
C LEU A 2 11.13 -11.09 -4.79
N CYS A 3 10.66 -10.67 -3.62
CA CYS A 3 9.69 -11.43 -2.83
C CYS A 3 8.35 -11.70 -3.56
N ASP A 4 7.93 -10.78 -4.43
CA ASP A 4 6.64 -10.90 -5.15
C ASP A 4 6.75 -11.84 -6.37
N LEU A 5 7.96 -12.15 -6.82
CA LEU A 5 8.23 -12.92 -8.04
C LEU A 5 8.84 -14.29 -7.74
N GLU A 6 9.78 -14.35 -6.81
CA GLU A 6 10.55 -15.55 -6.45
C GLU A 6 9.97 -16.29 -5.24
N GLY A 7 8.93 -15.75 -4.58
CA GLY A 7 8.32 -16.35 -3.39
C GLY A 7 9.18 -16.33 -2.13
N LEU A 8 10.35 -15.68 -2.17
CA LEU A 8 11.25 -15.53 -1.01
C LEU A 8 10.63 -14.65 0.09
N SER A 9 10.94 -14.99 1.33
CA SER A 9 10.62 -14.14 2.49
C SER A 9 11.46 -12.85 2.47
N TYR A 10 11.03 -11.86 3.26
CA TYR A 10 11.72 -10.57 3.32
C TYR A 10 13.11 -10.68 3.97
N ASP A 11 13.29 -11.64 4.88
CA ASP A 11 14.55 -11.91 5.55
C ASP A 11 15.54 -12.59 4.59
N GLU A 12 15.10 -13.59 3.81
CA GLU A 12 15.94 -14.22 2.77
C GLU A 12 16.39 -13.21 1.72
N VAL A 13 15.53 -12.26 1.34
CA VAL A 13 15.90 -11.18 0.40
C VAL A 13 16.86 -10.18 1.05
N ALA A 14 16.74 -9.92 2.35
CA ALA A 14 17.66 -9.06 3.08
C ALA A 14 19.06 -9.68 3.12
N GLU A 15 19.14 -10.98 3.42
CA GLU A 15 20.38 -11.76 3.43
C GLU A 15 21.02 -11.84 2.04
N ALA A 16 20.26 -12.28 1.03
CA ALA A 16 20.75 -12.43 -0.34
C ALA A 16 21.29 -11.11 -0.94
N LEU A 17 20.73 -9.97 -0.55
CA LEU A 17 21.14 -8.65 -1.04
C LEU A 17 22.11 -7.91 -0.10
N GLY A 18 22.42 -8.46 1.07
CA GLY A 18 23.28 -7.81 2.07
C GLY A 18 22.72 -6.46 2.57
N VAL A 19 21.41 -6.31 2.67
CA VAL A 19 20.74 -5.07 3.13
C VAL A 19 19.88 -5.31 4.35
N LYS A 20 19.62 -4.26 5.13
CA LYS A 20 18.70 -4.35 6.29
C LYS A 20 17.27 -4.72 5.86
N LEU A 21 16.57 -5.50 6.67
CA LEU A 21 15.15 -5.84 6.48
C LEU A 21 14.25 -4.60 6.31
N GLY A 22 14.54 -3.50 7.02
CA GLY A 22 13.84 -2.22 6.86
C GLY A 22 13.99 -1.61 5.46
N THR A 23 15.14 -1.84 4.81
CA THR A 23 15.39 -1.42 3.42
C THR A 23 14.54 -2.24 2.46
N VAL A 24 14.44 -3.56 2.67
CA VAL A 24 13.56 -4.43 1.87
C VAL A 24 12.12 -3.94 1.95
N ARG A 25 11.59 -3.74 3.17
CA ARG A 25 10.22 -3.24 3.39
C ARG A 25 9.97 -1.88 2.71
N SER A 26 10.87 -0.91 2.90
CA SER A 26 10.71 0.43 2.32
C SER A 26 10.82 0.43 0.78
N ARG A 27 11.64 -0.45 0.19
CA ARG A 27 11.71 -0.63 -1.27
C ARG A 27 10.44 -1.25 -1.82
N ILE A 28 9.92 -2.31 -1.19
CA ILE A 28 8.66 -2.96 -1.60
C ILE A 28 7.50 -1.96 -1.53
N HIS A 29 7.38 -1.22 -0.43
CA HIS A 29 6.33 -0.23 -0.27
C HIS A 29 6.37 0.82 -1.39
N ARG A 30 7.54 1.44 -1.62
CA ARG A 30 7.71 2.44 -2.68
C ARG A 30 7.42 1.86 -4.07
N GLY A 31 7.93 0.66 -4.37
CA GLY A 31 7.68 -0.02 -5.64
C GLY A 31 6.19 -0.27 -5.89
N ARG A 32 5.45 -0.76 -4.87
CA ARG A 32 4.01 -0.98 -4.96
C ARG A 32 3.24 0.33 -5.14
N THR A 33 3.64 1.40 -4.47
CA THR A 33 3.04 2.73 -4.66
C THR A 33 3.25 3.23 -6.08
N MET A 34 4.48 3.15 -6.61
CA MET A 34 4.78 3.55 -7.99
C MET A 34 4.01 2.71 -9.02
N LEU A 35 3.92 1.40 -8.82
CA LEU A 35 3.14 0.52 -9.70
C LEU A 35 1.66 0.86 -9.66
N ARG A 36 1.09 1.08 -8.47
CA ARG A 36 -0.32 1.49 -8.33
C ARG A 36 -0.62 2.78 -9.06
N GLU A 37 0.31 3.75 -9.02
CA GLU A 37 0.15 5.03 -9.74
C GLU A 37 0.26 4.84 -11.26
N LYS A 38 1.30 4.15 -11.73
CA LYS A 38 1.52 3.93 -13.17
C LYS A 38 0.45 3.05 -13.81
N LEU A 39 -0.09 2.09 -13.07
CA LEU A 39 -1.12 1.16 -13.52
C LEU A 39 -2.53 1.58 -13.10
N ALA A 40 -2.73 2.79 -12.58
CA ALA A 40 -4.05 3.27 -12.16
C ALA A 40 -5.11 3.19 -13.27
N HIS A 41 -4.70 3.37 -14.53
CA HIS A 41 -5.56 3.24 -15.71
C HIS A 41 -6.04 1.80 -16.00
N ARG A 42 -5.44 0.80 -15.34
CA ARG A 42 -5.80 -0.62 -15.45
C ARG A 42 -6.39 -1.17 -14.16
N ASP A 43 -6.81 -0.32 -13.23
CA ASP A 43 -7.38 -0.78 -11.96
C ASP A 43 -8.62 -1.63 -12.26
N PRO A 44 -8.61 -2.95 -11.97
CA PRO A 44 -9.72 -3.84 -12.28
C PRO A 44 -10.89 -3.63 -11.32
N ARG A 45 -10.69 -2.88 -10.22
CA ARG A 45 -11.78 -2.55 -9.32
C ARG A 45 -12.68 -1.55 -10.01
N PRO A 46 -14.01 -1.76 -10.00
CA PRO A 46 -14.93 -0.75 -10.47
C PRO A 46 -14.66 0.54 -9.67
N VAL A 47 -14.70 1.69 -10.34
CA VAL A 47 -14.51 3.00 -9.73
C VAL A 47 -15.47 3.12 -8.56
N GLN A 48 -14.99 2.84 -7.35
CA GLN A 48 -15.82 2.97 -6.15
C GLN A 48 -16.06 4.46 -5.99
N ALA A 49 -17.29 4.90 -6.26
CA ALA A 49 -17.74 6.24 -5.93
C ALA A 49 -17.31 6.51 -4.49
N ARG A 50 -16.41 7.49 -4.30
CA ARG A 50 -15.94 7.87 -2.97
C ARG A 50 -17.18 8.16 -2.14
N LYS A 51 -17.52 7.29 -1.16
CA LYS A 51 -18.64 7.54 -0.26
C LYS A 51 -18.38 8.92 0.36
N PRO A 52 -19.28 9.92 0.18
CA PRO A 52 -19.08 11.20 0.80
C PRO A 52 -18.99 10.96 2.30
N ARG A 53 -17.92 11.49 2.92
CA ARG A 53 -17.80 11.48 4.39
C ARG A 53 -18.99 12.24 4.93
N LEU A 54 -20.01 11.52 5.41
CA LEU A 54 -21.16 12.11 6.07
C LEU A 54 -20.63 12.93 7.25
N LYS A 55 -20.83 14.25 7.21
CA LYS A 55 -20.55 15.12 8.35
C LYS A 55 -21.67 14.90 9.35
N MET A 56 -21.42 14.14 10.42
CA MET A 56 -22.35 14.10 11.55
C MET A 56 -22.38 15.49 12.20
N PRO A 57 -23.56 16.13 12.33
CA PRO A 57 -23.66 17.33 13.13
C PRO A 57 -23.32 16.99 14.58
N ARG A 58 -22.45 17.79 15.20
CA ARG A 58 -22.24 17.72 16.64
C ARG A 58 -23.52 18.25 17.28
N ILE A 59 -24.35 17.35 17.78
CA ILE A 59 -25.43 17.69 18.72
C ILE A 59 -24.75 18.31 19.94
N ALA A 60 -24.71 19.64 19.97
CA ALA A 60 -24.42 20.39 21.18
C ALA A 60 -25.51 20.08 22.20
N GLY A 61 -25.10 19.93 23.46
CA GLY A 61 -25.88 19.33 24.54
C GLY A 61 -27.35 19.73 24.56
N LEU A 62 -28.20 18.70 24.64
CA LEU A 62 -29.55 18.86 25.18
C LEU A 62 -29.40 19.27 26.65
N LEU A 63 -29.86 20.49 26.95
CA LEU A 63 -30.42 20.85 28.25
C LEU A 63 -31.77 20.13 28.42
#